data_AF-A0A496RT67-F1
#
_entry.id   AF-A0A496RT67-F1
#
_cell.length_a   1.000
_cell.length_b   1.000
_cell.length_c   1.000
_cell.angle_alpha   90.00
_cell.angle_beta   90.00
_cell.angle_gamma   90.00
#
_symmetry.space_group_name_H-M   'P 1'
#
loop_
_entity.id
_entity.type
_entity.pdbx_description
1 polymer ?
#
loop_
_entity_poly.entity_id
_entity_poly.type
_entity_poly.pdbx_seq_one_letter_code
_entity_poly.pdbx_strand_id
1 'polypeptide(L)'
;MEKYPPFLFQRLNLIGLILLKKGLVNTAQLQQALEIQKKEGGLLGGILLKQKFISEEALYIAIAEQCGLVYLPLERYAIAEELRGLVPKEMCLQYLFIPIERIGDVLNVAIADPFNKKAIEAIQ
;
A
#
# COMPACT_ATOMS: atom_id res chain seq x y z
N MET A 1 -24.01 11.19 -3.46
CA MET A 1 -23.17 10.68 -2.37
C MET A 1 -21.75 11.17 -2.61
N GLU A 2 -21.41 12.39 -2.20
CA GLU A 2 -20.01 12.80 -2.16
C GLU A 2 -19.84 13.69 -0.92
N LYS A 3 -19.38 13.06 0.16
CA LYS A 3 -19.50 13.61 1.52
C LYS A 3 -18.43 14.67 1.83
N TYR A 4 -17.54 14.98 0.87
CA TYR A 4 -16.37 15.84 1.08
C TYR A 4 -15.91 16.54 -0.21
N PRO A 5 -15.55 17.85 -0.16
CA PRO A 5 -15.01 18.58 -1.31
C PRO A 5 -13.64 18.05 -1.83
N PRO A 6 -13.29 18.28 -3.11
CA PRO A 6 -12.11 17.72 -3.78
C PRO A 6 -10.77 17.98 -3.08
N PHE A 7 -10.58 19.16 -2.47
CA PHE A 7 -9.34 19.49 -1.76
C PHE A 7 -9.13 18.66 -0.48
N LEU A 8 -10.20 18.11 0.11
CA LEU A 8 -10.06 17.20 1.24
C LEU A 8 -9.42 15.89 0.79
N PHE A 9 -9.69 15.39 -0.42
CA PHE A 9 -9.09 14.14 -0.91
C PHE A 9 -7.55 14.17 -0.90
N GLN A 10 -6.94 15.31 -1.28
CA GLN A 10 -5.49 15.48 -1.17
C GLN A 10 -4.97 15.32 0.27
N ARG A 11 -5.72 15.81 1.27
CA ARG A 11 -5.38 15.60 2.69
C ARG A 11 -5.72 14.19 3.16
N LEU A 12 -6.78 13.58 2.63
CA LEU A 12 -7.20 12.22 2.97
C LEU A 12 -6.17 11.17 2.55
N ASN A 13 -5.32 11.47 1.58
CA ASN A 13 -4.21 10.60 1.18
C ASN A 13 -3.06 10.59 2.20
N LEU A 14 -3.11 11.36 3.29
CA LEU A 14 -2.12 11.26 4.35
C LEU A 14 -2.30 9.94 5.11
N ILE A 15 -1.23 9.16 5.21
CA ILE A 15 -1.25 7.83 5.85
C ILE A 15 -1.86 7.83 7.26
N GLY A 16 -1.59 8.88 8.05
CA GLY A 16 -2.17 9.02 9.39
C GLY A 16 -3.70 9.17 9.37
N LEU A 17 -4.26 9.89 8.40
CA LEU A 17 -5.72 10.03 8.25
C LEU A 17 -6.35 8.74 7.72
N ILE A 18 -5.68 8.04 6.81
CA ILE A 18 -6.15 6.74 6.31
C ILE A 18 -6.26 5.74 7.46
N LEU A 19 -5.20 5.62 8.26
CA LEU A 19 -5.17 4.75 9.44
C LEU A 19 -6.25 5.13 10.45
N LEU A 20 -6.44 6.43 10.72
CA LEU A 20 -7.46 6.93 11.66
C LEU A 20 -8.88 6.60 11.16
N LYS A 21 -9.15 6.84 9.88
CA LYS A 21 -10.46 6.58 9.25
C LYS A 21 -10.83 5.11 9.27
N LYS A 22 -9.85 4.22 9.13
CA LYS A 22 -10.03 2.77 9.20
C LYS A 22 -10.12 2.25 10.64
N GLY A 23 -9.94 3.11 11.64
CA GLY A 23 -9.89 2.69 13.05
C GLY A 23 -8.67 1.85 13.40
N LEU A 24 -7.62 1.88 12.56
CA LEU A 24 -6.37 1.14 12.77
C LEU A 24 -5.44 1.84 13.76
N VAL A 25 -5.65 3.14 13.96
CA VAL A 25 -5.00 3.95 14.99
C VAL A 25 -6.02 4.91 15.58
N ASN A 26 -5.88 5.28 16.85
CA ASN A 26 -6.70 6.33 17.44
C ASN A 26 -5.98 7.70 17.45
N THR A 27 -6.71 8.77 17.75
CA THR A 27 -6.19 10.14 17.74
C THR A 27 -5.02 10.35 18.71
N ALA A 28 -5.06 9.71 19.89
CA ALA A 28 -4.01 9.86 20.90
C ALA A 28 -2.69 9.21 20.44
N GLN A 29 -2.76 7.99 19.91
CA GLN A 29 -1.63 7.27 19.32
C GLN A 29 -1.04 8.02 18.13
N LEU A 30 -1.89 8.54 17.24
CA LEU A 30 -1.45 9.33 16.09
C LEU A 30 -0.74 10.62 16.53
N GLN A 31 -1.29 11.33 17.52
CA GLN A 31 -0.66 12.53 18.07
C GLN A 31 0.70 12.21 18.68
N GLN A 32 0.79 11.15 19.49
CA GLN A 32 2.05 10.72 20.08
C GLN A 32 3.11 10.39 19.01
N ALA A 33 2.72 9.66 17.95
CA ALA A 33 3.61 9.34 16.84
C ALA A 33 4.08 10.59 16.08
N LEU A 34 3.22 11.59 15.90
CA LEU A 34 3.59 12.87 15.30
C LEU A 34 4.57 13.67 16.17
N GLU A 35 4.41 13.66 17.50
CA GLU A 35 5.37 14.31 18.41
C GLU A 35 6.73 13.62 18.37
N ILE A 36 6.76 12.29 18.28
CA ILE A 36 8.01 11.52 18.08
C ILE A 36 8.63 11.90 16.74
N GLN A 37 7.84 11.91 15.65
CA GLN A 37 8.32 12.27 14.32
C GLN A 37 8.92 13.68 14.29
N LYS A 38 8.31 14.63 15.00
CA LYS A 38 8.81 16.01 15.08
C LYS A 38 10.16 16.09 15.77
N LYS A 39 10.43 15.23 16.76
CA LYS A 39 11.68 15.20 17.53
C LYS A 39 12.78 14.39 16.85
N GLU A 40 12.43 13.24 16.29
CA GLU A 40 13.37 12.23 15.79
C GLU A 40 13.46 12.19 14.25
N GLY A 41 12.51 12.82 13.54
CA GLY A 41 12.36 12.69 12.09
C GLY A 41 11.80 11.32 11.68
N GLY A 42 11.99 10.96 10.41
CA GLY A 42 11.59 9.67 9.86
C GLY A 42 10.15 9.59 9.35
N LEU A 43 9.75 8.38 8.94
CA LEU A 43 8.43 8.12 8.36
C LEU A 43 7.41 7.81 9.46
N LEU A 44 6.26 8.49 9.40
CA LEU A 44 5.17 8.32 10.37
C LEU A 44 4.71 6.86 10.50
N GLY A 45 4.55 6.16 9.37
CA GLY A 45 4.17 4.74 9.37
C GLY A 45 5.19 3.85 10.10
N GLY A 46 6.48 4.10 9.91
CA GLY A 46 7.55 3.37 10.61
C GLY A 46 7.56 3.66 12.12
N ILE A 47 7.27 4.90 12.52
CA ILE A 47 7.13 5.26 13.94
C ILE A 47 5.94 4.55 14.56
N LEU A 48 4.77 4.59 13.90
CA LEU A 48 3.56 3.91 14.36
C LEU A 48 3.79 2.40 14.54
N LEU A 49 4.53 1.77 13.61
CA LEU A 49 4.90 0.37 13.69
C LEU A 49 5.88 0.10 14.86
N LYS A 50 6.94 0.91 14.99
CA LYS A 50 7.94 0.80 16.06
C LYS A 50 7.32 0.95 17.45
N GLN A 51 6.33 1.84 17.60
CA GLN A 51 5.57 2.04 18.84
C GLN A 51 4.49 0.97 19.06
N LYS A 52 4.34 0.00 18.14
CA LYS A 52 3.31 -1.06 18.16
C LYS A 52 1.88 -0.51 18.19
N PHE A 53 1.68 0.70 17.64
CA PHE A 53 0.34 1.29 17.52
C PHE A 53 -0.45 0.72 16.36
N ILE A 54 0.25 0.21 15.34
CA ILE A 54 -0.33 -0.49 14.19
C ILE A 54 0.44 -1.78 13.92
N SER A 55 -0.18 -2.72 13.21
CA SER A 55 0.49 -3.89 12.63
C SER A 55 1.13 -3.56 11.28
N GLU A 56 1.98 -4.45 10.77
CA GLU A 56 2.52 -4.36 9.41
C GLU A 56 1.40 -4.39 8.36
N GLU A 57 0.42 -5.29 8.54
CA GLU A 57 -0.75 -5.39 7.66
C GLU A 57 -1.54 -4.06 7.62
N ALA A 58 -1.75 -3.42 8.78
CA ALA A 58 -2.42 -2.12 8.85
C ALA A 58 -1.63 -1.04 8.09
N LEU A 59 -0.30 -1.07 8.17
CA LEU A 59 0.57 -0.15 7.44
C LEU A 59 0.45 -0.40 5.92
N TYR A 60 0.53 -1.65 5.46
CA TYR A 60 0.43 -1.99 4.04
C TYR A 60 -0.94 -1.64 3.45
N ILE A 61 -2.03 -1.88 4.18
CA ILE A 61 -3.39 -1.45 3.80
C ILE A 61 -3.44 0.07 3.60
N ALA A 62 -2.84 0.83 4.52
CA ALA A 62 -2.85 2.28 4.43
C ALA A 62 -1.99 2.80 3.27
N ILE A 63 -0.83 2.18 2.99
CA ILE A 63 0.03 2.50 1.85
C ILE A 63 -0.68 2.20 0.53
N ALA A 64 -1.32 1.03 0.42
CA ALA A 64 -2.06 0.66 -0.77
C ALA A 64 -3.17 1.69 -1.06
N GLU A 65 -3.98 2.03 -0.05
CA GLU A 65 -5.05 3.03 -0.21
C GLU A 65 -4.50 4.42 -0.56
N GLN A 66 -3.37 4.82 0.03
CA GLN A 66 -2.70 6.08 -0.31
C GLN A 66 -2.30 6.14 -1.79
N CYS A 67 -1.98 5.00 -2.39
CA CYS A 67 -1.61 4.86 -3.81
C CYS A 67 -2.80 4.57 -4.73
N GLY A 68 -4.02 4.49 -4.19
CA GLY A 68 -5.21 4.07 -4.96
C GLY A 68 -5.21 2.59 -5.35
N LEU A 69 -4.46 1.76 -4.62
CA LEU A 69 -4.31 0.32 -4.81
C LEU A 69 -5.05 -0.46 -3.71
N VAL A 70 -5.19 -1.76 -3.93
CA VAL A 70 -5.72 -2.70 -2.94
C VAL A 70 -4.57 -3.51 -2.35
N TYR A 71 -4.54 -3.65 -1.03
CA TYR A 71 -3.61 -4.56 -0.37
C TYR A 71 -4.07 -6.01 -0.58
N LEU A 72 -3.14 -6.85 -1.03
CA LEU A 72 -3.37 -8.26 -1.32
C LEU A 72 -2.40 -9.14 -0.50
N PRO A 73 -2.86 -9.88 0.52
CA PRO A 73 -2.03 -10.84 1.24
C PRO A 73 -1.81 -12.08 0.37
N LEU A 74 -0.61 -12.18 -0.24
CA LEU A 74 -0.28 -13.23 -1.21
C LEU A 74 -0.28 -14.64 -0.60
N GLU A 75 -0.09 -14.77 0.71
CA GLU A 75 -0.13 -16.06 1.42
C GLU A 75 -1.48 -16.76 1.29
N ARG A 76 -2.52 -16.00 0.93
CA ARG A 76 -3.89 -16.49 0.76
C ARG A 76 -4.30 -16.66 -0.70
N TYR A 77 -3.39 -16.40 -1.65
CA TYR A 77 -3.67 -16.44 -3.07
C TYR A 77 -2.99 -17.62 -3.75
N ALA A 78 -3.77 -18.37 -4.53
CA ALA A 78 -3.27 -19.34 -5.48
C ALA A 78 -3.13 -18.66 -6.84
N ILE A 79 -1.92 -18.64 -7.39
CA ILE A 79 -1.68 -18.10 -8.74
C ILE A 79 -2.17 -19.14 -9.75
N ALA A 80 -3.11 -18.73 -10.61
CA ALA A 80 -3.66 -19.59 -11.64
C ALA A 80 -2.57 -20.08 -12.61
N GLU A 81 -2.67 -21.34 -13.02
CA GLU A 81 -1.65 -21.98 -13.87
C GLU A 81 -1.49 -21.30 -15.23
N GLU A 82 -2.59 -20.78 -15.77
CA GLU A 82 -2.66 -20.00 -17.01
C GLU A 82 -1.82 -18.71 -17.00
N LEU A 83 -1.45 -18.21 -15.82
CA LEU A 83 -0.58 -17.04 -15.69
C LEU A 83 0.90 -17.41 -15.79
N ARG A 84 1.25 -18.69 -15.65
CA ARG A 84 2.64 -19.15 -15.77
C ARG A 84 3.13 -18.97 -17.20
N GLY A 85 4.21 -18.23 -17.35
CA GLY A 85 4.83 -17.96 -18.65
C GLY A 85 4.22 -16.77 -19.40
N LEU A 86 3.18 -16.11 -18.87
CA LEU A 86 2.67 -14.87 -19.44
C LEU A 86 3.68 -13.72 -19.30
N VAL A 87 4.43 -13.72 -18.20
CA VAL A 87 5.50 -12.76 -17.91
C VAL A 87 6.79 -13.53 -17.62
N PRO A 88 7.94 -13.12 -18.20
CA PRO A 88 9.24 -13.72 -17.87
C PRO A 88 9.55 -13.67 -16.38
N LYS A 89 10.00 -14.79 -15.81
CA LYS A 89 10.29 -14.90 -14.36
C LYS A 89 11.33 -13.88 -13.91
N GLU A 90 12.32 -13.62 -14.74
CA GLU A 90 13.41 -12.69 -14.49
C GLU A 90 12.87 -11.27 -14.29
N MET A 91 11.85 -10.90 -15.06
CA MET A 91 11.18 -9.61 -14.95
C MET A 91 10.41 -9.48 -13.64
N CYS A 92 9.64 -10.52 -13.27
CA CYS A 92 8.94 -10.57 -11.98
C CYS A 92 9.91 -10.41 -10.80
N LEU A 93 11.07 -11.06 -10.85
CA LEU A 93 12.09 -10.98 -9.79
C LEU A 93 12.83 -9.64 -9.79
N GLN A 94 13.14 -9.09 -10.96
CA GLN A 94 13.86 -7.82 -11.08
C GLN A 94 13.02 -6.64 -10.58
N TYR A 95 11.73 -6.62 -10.91
CA TYR A 95 10.82 -5.52 -10.58
C TYR A 95 9.90 -5.83 -9.39
N LEU A 96 10.03 -7.02 -8.79
CA LEU A 96 9.29 -7.48 -7.62
C LEU A 96 7.77 -7.33 -7.76
N PHE A 97 7.22 -7.96 -8.81
CA PHE A 97 5.79 -8.09 -8.99
C PHE A 97 5.40 -9.51 -9.38
N ILE A 98 4.13 -9.84 -9.21
CA ILE A 98 3.56 -11.17 -9.50
C ILE A 98 2.22 -10.99 -10.23
N PRO A 99 2.00 -11.67 -11.37
CA PRO A 99 0.69 -11.78 -12.01
C PRO A 99 -0.33 -12.46 -11.09
N ILE A 100 -1.50 -11.85 -10.92
CA ILE A 100 -2.57 -12.33 -10.03
C ILE A 100 -3.74 -12.90 -10.81
N GLU A 101 -4.15 -12.20 -11.87
CA GLU A 101 -5.33 -12.57 -12.66
C GLU A 101 -5.26 -11.89 -14.04
N ARG A 102 -5.79 -12.54 -15.07
CA ARG A 102 -5.98 -11.93 -16.39
C ARG A 102 -7.47 -11.85 -16.71
N ILE A 103 -7.97 -10.64 -16.97
CA ILE A 103 -9.36 -10.41 -17.39
C ILE A 103 -9.32 -9.80 -18.79
N GLY A 104 -9.56 -10.64 -19.80
CA GLY A 104 -9.41 -10.25 -21.21
C GLY A 104 -7.97 -9.84 -21.52
N ASP A 105 -7.78 -8.57 -21.86
CA ASP A 105 -6.46 -7.99 -22.16
C ASP A 105 -5.81 -7.29 -20.96
N VAL A 106 -6.48 -7.26 -19.81
CA VAL A 106 -5.96 -6.64 -18.59
C VAL A 106 -5.28 -7.70 -17.71
N LEU A 107 -4.01 -7.47 -17.38
CA LEU A 107 -3.27 -8.27 -16.41
C LEU A 107 -3.22 -7.55 -15.06
N ASN A 108 -3.90 -8.11 -14.06
CA ASN A 108 -3.79 -7.65 -12.69
C ASN A 108 -2.50 -8.20 -12.09
N VAL A 109 -1.69 -7.32 -11.49
CA VAL A 109 -0.43 -7.68 -10.84
C VAL A 109 -0.40 -7.17 -9.41
N ALA A 110 0.25 -7.92 -8.52
CA ALA A 110 0.65 -7.46 -7.21
C ALA A 110 2.11 -6.98 -7.27
N ILE A 111 2.39 -5.79 -6.75
CA ILE A 111 3.73 -5.20 -6.70
C ILE A 111 4.19 -5.06 -5.25
N ALA A 112 5.48 -5.30 -4.99
CA ALA A 112 6.04 -5.21 -3.65
C ALA A 112 6.19 -3.76 -3.16
N ASP A 113 6.53 -2.83 -4.05
CA ASP A 113 6.67 -1.41 -3.73
C ASP A 113 5.93 -0.53 -4.74
N PRO A 114 4.78 0.06 -4.37
CA PRO A 114 4.01 0.94 -5.25
C PRO A 114 4.67 2.32 -5.47
N PHE A 115 5.76 2.63 -4.79
CA PHE A 115 6.54 3.85 -5.03
C PHE A 115 7.70 3.63 -6.03
N ASN A 116 7.97 2.38 -6.41
CA ASN A 116 9.00 2.06 -7.38
C ASN A 116 8.54 2.35 -8.82
N LYS A 117 8.77 3.59 -9.26
CA LYS A 117 8.40 4.05 -10.61
C LYS A 117 8.96 3.19 -11.73
N LYS A 118 10.20 2.69 -11.60
CA LYS A 118 10.83 1.84 -12.61
C LYS A 118 10.10 0.51 -12.76
N ALA A 119 9.62 -0.06 -11.65
CA ALA A 119 8.81 -1.27 -11.68
C ALA A 119 7.45 -1.01 -12.33
N ILE A 120 6.80 0.12 -12.02
CA ILE A 120 5.52 0.52 -12.62
C ILE A 120 5.68 0.75 -14.13
N GLU A 121 6.71 1.46 -14.57
CA GLU A 121 6.97 1.70 -15.99
C GLU A 121 7.29 0.42 -16.76
N ALA A 122 7.93 -0.57 -16.13
CA ALA A 122 8.26 -1.83 -16.77
C ALA A 122 7.03 -2.72 -17.03
N ILE A 123 5.96 -2.59 -16.22
CA ILE A 123 4.75 -3.42 -16.32
C ILE A 123 3.63 -2.79 -17.18
N GLN A 124 3.82 -1.56 -17.66
CA GLN A 124 2.89 -0.83 -18.53
C GLN A 124 3.19 -1.08 -20.01
#